data_AF-A0A7W1KA20-F1
#
_entry.id   AF-A0A7W1KA20-F1
#
_cell.length_a   1.000
_cell.length_b   1.000
_cell.length_c   1.000
_cell.angle_alpha   90.00
_cell.angle_beta   90.00
_cell.angle_gamma   90.00
#
_symmetry.space_group_name_H-M   'P 1'
#
loop_
_entity.id
_entity.type
_entity.pdbx_description
1 polymer ?
#
loop_
_entity_poly.entity_id
_entity_poly.type
_entity_poly.pdbx_seq_one_letter_code
_entity_poly.pdbx_strand_id
1 'polypeptide(L)' 'MKDVITASVPRVALTRTEAAAALGVGLDSFERHVQPDLRLIRRGRLVLVPVSELERWADSVAERTLP' A
#
# COMPACT_ATOMS: atom_id res chain seq x y z
N MET A 1 10.43 0.31 -32.48
CA MET A 1 10.64 -0.24 -31.12
C MET A 1 9.29 -0.23 -30.40
N LYS A 2 8.45 -1.25 -30.62
CA LYS A 2 7.15 -1.39 -29.96
C LYS A 2 6.75 -2.86 -29.98
N ASP A 3 7.38 -3.61 -29.10
CA ASP A 3 6.73 -4.78 -28.52
C ASP A 3 6.07 -4.27 -27.24
N VAL A 4 4.81 -3.81 -27.37
CA VAL A 4 3.99 -3.57 -26.19
C VAL A 4 3.67 -4.96 -25.65
N ILE A 5 4.37 -5.34 -24.59
CA ILE A 5 3.98 -6.49 -23.80
C ILE A 5 2.60 -6.15 -23.22
N THR A 6 1.53 -6.72 -23.78
CA THR A 6 0.14 -6.63 -23.28
C THR A 6 -0.05 -7.44 -21.98
N ALA A 7 1.03 -7.72 -21.26
CA ALA A 7 0.93 -8.24 -19.89
C ALA A 7 0.68 -7.06 -18.96
N SER A 8 -0.27 -7.19 -18.04
CA SER A 8 -0.46 -6.23 -16.96
C SER A 8 0.86 -6.01 -16.24
N VAL A 9 1.40 -4.80 -16.29
CA VAL A 9 2.65 -4.45 -15.61
C VAL A 9 2.38 -4.51 -14.09
N PRO A 10 3.10 -5.35 -13.32
CA PRO A 10 2.87 -5.45 -11.89
C PRO A 10 3.07 -4.10 -11.20
N ARG A 11 2.13 -3.75 -10.33
CA ARG A 11 2.24 -2.52 -9.52
C ARG A 11 3.15 -2.78 -8.33
N VAL A 12 4.22 -2.00 -8.22
CA VAL A 12 5.15 -2.06 -7.08
C VAL A 12 4.81 -1.07 -5.97
N ALA A 13 3.95 -0.09 -6.26
CA ALA A 13 3.47 0.89 -5.31
C ALA A 13 2.05 1.39 -5.66
N LEU A 14 1.34 1.81 -4.61
CA LEU A 14 -0.03 2.27 -4.64
C LEU A 14 -0.11 3.74 -4.20
N THR A 15 -1.08 4.48 -4.70
CA THR A 15 -1.49 5.76 -4.09
C THR A 15 -2.10 5.50 -2.71
N ARG A 16 -2.26 6.54 -1.88
CA ARG A 16 -2.92 6.41 -0.57
C ARG A 16 -4.33 5.81 -0.66
N THR A 17 -5.11 6.23 -1.66
CA THR A 17 -6.46 5.72 -1.89
C THR A 17 -6.45 4.25 -2.28
N GLU A 18 -5.54 3.85 -3.18
CA GLU A 18 -5.38 2.44 -3.57
C GLU A 18 -4.88 1.58 -2.40
N ALA A 19 -3.97 2.11 -1.56
CA ALA A 19 -3.47 1.42 -0.37
C ALA A 19 -4.57 1.22 0.69
N ALA A 20 -5.38 2.26 0.96
CA ALA A 20 -6.53 2.15 1.84
C ALA A 20 -7.53 1.09 1.34
N ALA A 21 -7.84 1.11 0.04
CA ALA A 21 -8.71 0.12 -0.59
C ALA A 21 -8.13 -1.30 -0.51
N ALA A 22 -6.82 -1.47 -0.68
CA ALA A 22 -6.14 -2.77 -0.59
C ALA A 22 -6.24 -3.37 0.84
N LEU A 23 -6.25 -2.53 1.87
CA LEU A 23 -6.43 -2.95 3.26
C LEU A 23 -7.91 -3.04 3.69
N GLY A 24 -8.86 -2.69 2.80
CA GLY A 24 -10.29 -2.69 3.13
C GLY A 24 -10.71 -1.59 4.11
N VAL A 25 -9.97 -0.48 4.19
CA VAL A 25 -10.26 0.65 5.10
C VAL A 25 -10.53 1.94 4.34
N GLY A 26 -11.23 2.88 4.98
CA GLY A 26 -11.41 4.23 4.43
C GLY A 26 -10.10 5.03 4.43
N LEU A 27 -9.96 6.00 3.50
CA LEU A 27 -8.76 6.84 3.39
C LEU A 27 -8.43 7.58 4.69
N ASP A 28 -9.44 8.14 5.36
CA ASP A 28 -9.27 8.80 6.65
C ASP A 28 -8.72 7.88 7.74
N SER A 29 -9.18 6.63 7.78
CA SER A 29 -8.70 5.61 8.73
C SER A 29 -7.27 5.21 8.39
N PHE A 30 -6.99 5.01 7.10
CA PHE A 30 -5.65 4.74 6.61
C PHE A 30 -4.66 5.85 7.01
N GLU A 31 -4.99 7.12 6.76
CA GLU A 31 -4.09 8.24 7.05
C GLU A 31 -3.83 8.43 8.54
N ARG A 32 -4.81 8.14 9.40
CA ARG A 32 -4.70 8.29 10.86
C ARG A 32 -4.06 7.10 11.56
N HIS A 33 -4.36 5.87 11.13
CA HIS A 33 -4.07 4.65 11.89
C HIS A 33 -3.11 3.69 11.22
N VAL A 34 -2.84 3.85 9.92
CA VAL A 34 -1.98 2.93 9.16
C VAL A 34 -0.76 3.67 8.64
N GLN A 35 -0.96 4.75 7.88
CA GLN A 35 0.08 5.49 7.19
C GLN A 35 1.26 5.95 8.08
N PRO A 36 1.05 6.37 9.34
CA PRO A 36 2.17 6.78 10.22
C PRO A 36 3.21 5.69 10.44
N ASP A 37 2.82 4.42 10.34
CA ASP A 37 3.68 3.26 10.58
C ASP A 37 4.33 2.71 9.29
N LEU A 38 3.98 3.28 8.14
CA LEU A 38 4.47 2.82 6.83
C LEU A 38 5.71 3.57 6.35
N ARG A 39 6.61 2.84 5.69
CA ARG A 39 7.67 3.41 4.83
C ARG A 39 7.07 3.90 3.51
N LEU A 40 7.14 5.21 3.28
CA LEU A 40 6.53 5.84 2.11
C LEU A 40 7.56 6.28 1.07
N ILE A 41 7.18 6.20 -0.22
CA ILE A 41 7.91 6.84 -1.32
C ILE A 41 7.39 8.27 -1.45
N ARG A 42 8.26 9.27 -1.22
CA ARG A 42 7.92 10.70 -1.34
C ARG A 42 8.67 11.36 -2.50
N ARG A 43 7.91 12.02 -3.38
CA ARG A 43 8.43 12.84 -4.50
C ARG A 43 7.58 14.11 -4.63
N GLY A 44 8.00 15.18 -3.96
CA GLY A 44 7.21 16.41 -3.87
C GLY A 44 5.87 16.15 -3.20
N ARG A 45 4.77 16.44 -3.90
CA ARG A 45 3.40 16.17 -3.43
C ARG A 45 2.96 14.72 -3.62
N LEU A 46 3.69 13.94 -4.41
CA LEU A 46 3.38 12.53 -4.65
C LEU A 46 3.82 11.70 -3.44
N VAL A 47 2.86 10.94 -2.92
CA VAL A 47 3.07 9.93 -1.88
C VAL A 47 2.57 8.60 -2.42
N LEU A 48 3.47 7.62 -2.49
CA LEU A 48 3.15 6.25 -2.84
C LEU A 48 3.52 5.31 -1.70
N VAL A 49 2.76 4.24 -1.57
CA VAL A 49 2.92 3.19 -0.58
C VAL A 49 3.42 1.93 -1.29
N PRO A 50 4.63 1.43 -0.99
CA PRO A 50 5.10 0.16 -1.56
C PRO A 50 4.14 -0.99 -1.22
N VAL A 51 3.89 -1.91 -2.16
CA VAL A 51 3.03 -3.08 -1.89
C VAL A 51 3.65 -3.97 -0.79
N SER A 52 4.96 -4.21 -0.88
CA SER A 52 5.70 -4.98 0.12
C SER A 52 5.68 -4.35 1.51
N GLU A 53 5.46 -3.04 1.59
CA GLU A 53 5.34 -2.33 2.86
C GLU A 53 3.98 -2.56 3.50
N LEU A 54 2.91 -2.62 2.71
CA LEU A 54 1.56 -2.97 3.19
C LEU A 54 1.52 -4.41 3.71
N GLU A 55 2.12 -5.35 2.99
CA GLU A 55 2.25 -6.75 3.40
C GLU A 55 3.01 -6.85 4.72
N ARG A 56 4.18 -6.24 4.79
CA ARG A 56 5.00 -6.20 6.02
C ARG A 56 4.24 -5.62 7.20
N TRP A 57 3.51 -4.51 7.00
CA TRP A 57 2.74 -3.88 8.07
C TRP A 57 1.61 -4.79 8.53
N ALA A 58 0.83 -5.35 7.60
CA ALA A 58 -0.26 -6.25 7.91
C ALA A 58 0.20 -7.45 8.73
N ASP A 59 1.31 -8.07 8.34
CA ASP A 59 1.91 -9.17 9.10
C ASP A 59 2.39 -8.74 10.49
N SER A 60 2.90 -7.50 10.63
CA SER A 60 3.44 -7.01 11.90
C SER A 60 2.37 -6.66 12.95
N VAL A 61 1.17 -6.30 12.50
CA VAL A 61 0.05 -5.95 13.38
C VAL A 61 -0.99 -7.06 13.50
N ALA A 62 -0.84 -8.14 12.72
CA ALA A 62 -1.72 -9.30 12.80
C ALA A 62 -1.55 -10.00 14.15
N GLU A 63 -2.66 -10.21 14.85
CA GLU A 63 -2.71 -10.89 16.13
C GLU A 63 -3.58 -12.14 16.06
N ARG A 64 -3.23 -13.17 16.83
CA ARG A 64 -4.09 -14.37 16.96
C ARG A 64 -5.33 -13.99 17.76
N THR A 65 -6.50 -14.13 17.15
CA THR A 65 -7.77 -13.74 17.79
C THR A 65 -8.25 -14.77 18.82
N LEU A 66 -7.94 -16.06 18.64
CA LEU A 66 -8.22 -17.17 19.57
C LEU A 66 -7.18 -18.30 19.37
N PRO A 67 -6.89 -19.13 20.39
CA PRO A 67 -6.03 -20.31 20.25
C PRO A 67 -6.60 -21.37 19.30
#